data_AF-A0A520K9A6-F1
#
_entry.id   AF-A0A520K9A6-F1
#
_cell.length_a   1.000
_cell.length_b   1.000
_cell.length_c   1.000
_cell.angle_alpha   90.00
_cell.angle_beta   90.00
_cell.angle_gamma   90.00
#
_symmetry.space_group_name_H-M   'P 1'
#
loop_
_entity.id
_entity.type
_entity.pdbx_description
1 polymer ?
#
loop_
_entity_poly.entity_id
_entity_poly.type
_entity_poly.pdbx_seq_one_letter_code
_entity_poly.pdbx_strand_id
1 'polypeptide(L)'
;PEEHGHVNYVVNGELVRREDIKVEFIWDRLYKAGKEVRALNIPFVVPPYSFNVDFKPVGFGLPTDEKEWTEELERVTATTKELLSGEPDVLISVYTLLDRIQHFHWGEEYVVEWYRRMDDKIGELIFDTGFLGGNNRLILISDHGFCSFGEAKIQTLPELTEYGRLKGDHHEHAVVITVNVAHEIKRPQDVFFSIIDEIGV
;
A
#
# COMPACT_ATOMS: atom_id res chain seq x y z
N PRO A 1 5.49 14.34 4.60
CA PRO A 1 5.34 15.55 3.76
C PRO A 1 6.50 16.53 3.87
N GLU A 2 6.93 16.84 5.10
CA GLU A 2 7.99 17.83 5.37
C GLU A 2 9.32 17.49 4.69
N GLU A 3 9.72 16.22 4.69
CA GLU A 3 10.98 15.78 4.10
C GLU A 3 10.92 15.63 2.57
N HIS A 4 9.86 15.01 2.04
CA HIS A 4 9.77 14.69 0.61
C HIS A 4 9.12 15.78 -0.25
N GLY A 5 8.46 16.78 0.36
CA GLY A 5 7.79 17.88 -0.35
C GLY A 5 6.58 17.46 -1.21
N HIS A 6 6.38 16.16 -1.44
CA HIS A 6 5.23 15.63 -2.17
C HIS A 6 3.93 15.77 -1.36
N VAL A 7 2.98 16.50 -1.92
CA VAL A 7 1.68 16.80 -1.28
C VAL A 7 0.47 16.48 -2.17
N ASN A 8 0.68 16.31 -3.47
CA ASN A 8 -0.39 16.09 -4.43
C ASN A 8 0.12 15.38 -5.69
N TYR A 9 -0.73 14.59 -6.32
CA TYR A 9 -0.41 13.87 -7.55
C TYR A 9 -0.30 14.78 -8.77
N VAL A 10 -0.94 15.95 -8.73
CA VAL A 10 -0.90 16.96 -9.80
C VAL A 10 -0.33 18.26 -9.26
N VAL A 11 0.71 18.78 -9.91
CA VAL A 11 1.33 20.07 -9.61
C VAL A 11 1.42 20.88 -10.90
N ASN A 12 0.90 22.12 -10.89
CA ASN A 12 0.83 22.99 -12.07
C ASN A 12 0.14 22.36 -13.31
N GLY A 13 -0.82 21.47 -13.09
CA GLY A 13 -1.55 20.77 -14.16
C GLY A 13 -0.84 19.56 -14.75
N GLU A 14 0.34 19.20 -14.23
CA GLU A 14 1.10 18.03 -14.65
C GLU A 14 1.13 16.96 -13.55
N LEU A 15 1.12 15.68 -13.96
CA LEU A 15 1.30 14.56 -13.03
C LEU A 15 2.73 14.57 -12.49
N VAL A 16 2.85 14.50 -11.16
CA VAL A 16 4.12 14.35 -10.48
C VAL A 16 4.69 12.96 -10.79
N ARG A 17 5.95 12.91 -11.21
CA ARG A 17 6.67 11.66 -11.47
C ARG A 17 7.68 11.37 -10.36
N ARG A 18 8.18 10.13 -10.31
CA ARG A 18 9.23 9.73 -9.36
C ARG A 18 10.42 10.69 -9.42
N GLU A 19 10.81 11.13 -10.61
CA GLU A 19 11.97 12.01 -10.82
C GLU A 19 11.78 13.39 -10.21
N ASP A 20 10.54 13.85 -10.02
CA ASP A 20 10.24 15.17 -9.48
C ASP A 20 10.40 15.21 -7.95
N ILE A 21 10.42 14.04 -7.29
CA ILE A 21 10.54 13.89 -5.84
C ILE A 21 12.02 13.66 -5.46
N LYS A 22 12.69 14.72 -5.00
CA LYS A 22 14.16 14.75 -4.77
C LYS A 22 14.57 14.23 -3.39
N VAL A 23 14.03 13.09 -2.99
CA VAL A 23 14.49 12.35 -1.81
C VAL A 23 14.88 10.92 -2.16
N GLU A 24 15.69 10.33 -1.29
CA GLU A 24 15.95 8.90 -1.27
C GLU A 24 14.85 8.20 -0.49
N PHE A 25 14.11 7.34 -1.15
CA PHE A 25 13.20 6.42 -0.48
C PHE A 25 13.98 5.24 0.11
N ILE A 26 13.30 4.45 0.95
CA ILE A 26 13.92 3.30 1.61
C ILE A 26 14.58 2.33 0.61
N TRP A 27 13.92 2.06 -0.51
CA TRP A 27 14.47 1.19 -1.56
C TRP A 27 15.70 1.78 -2.25
N ASP A 28 15.79 3.12 -2.40
CA ASP A 28 16.99 3.76 -2.97
C ASP A 28 18.19 3.55 -2.03
N ARG A 29 17.98 3.71 -0.72
CA ARG A 29 19.05 3.52 0.28
C ARG A 29 19.50 2.07 0.39
N LEU A 30 18.55 1.15 0.51
CA LEU A 30 18.83 -0.29 0.58
C LEU A 30 19.58 -0.78 -0.66
N TYR A 31 19.13 -0.37 -1.85
CA TYR A 31 19.79 -0.72 -3.10
C TYR A 31 21.22 -0.20 -3.17
N LYS A 32 21.46 1.05 -2.75
CA LYS A 32 22.82 1.63 -2.66
C LYS A 32 23.71 0.89 -1.65
N ALA A 33 23.13 0.32 -0.60
CA ALA A 33 23.82 -0.52 0.37
C ALA A 33 24.06 -1.95 -0.12
N GLY A 34 23.68 -2.28 -1.36
CA GLY A 34 23.87 -3.61 -1.96
C GLY A 34 22.84 -4.65 -1.53
N LYS A 35 21.71 -4.21 -0.96
CA LYS A 35 20.60 -5.09 -0.57
C LYS A 35 19.69 -5.37 -1.75
N GLU A 36 19.11 -6.57 -1.77
CA GLU A 36 18.09 -6.93 -2.74
C GLU A 36 16.72 -6.42 -2.27
N VAL A 37 16.25 -5.33 -2.89
CA VAL A 37 14.98 -4.71 -2.55
C VAL A 37 14.04 -4.65 -3.76
N ARG A 38 12.78 -4.97 -3.51
CA ARG A 38 11.68 -4.93 -4.47
C ARG A 38 10.53 -4.14 -3.86
N ALA A 39 9.98 -3.20 -4.62
CA ALA A 39 8.78 -2.47 -4.23
C ALA A 39 7.74 -2.56 -5.35
N LEU A 40 6.54 -3.00 -5.03
CA LEU A 40 5.48 -3.31 -5.97
C LEU A 40 4.29 -2.39 -5.72
N ASN A 41 3.90 -1.66 -6.76
CA ASN A 41 2.62 -0.93 -6.85
C ASN A 41 2.46 0.20 -5.79
N ILE A 42 3.51 0.97 -5.53
CA ILE A 42 3.53 2.01 -4.48
C ILE A 42 2.81 3.29 -4.95
N PRO A 43 1.70 3.70 -4.31
CA PRO A 43 0.83 4.77 -4.80
C PRO A 43 1.26 6.15 -4.28
N PHE A 44 2.46 6.61 -4.62
CA PHE A 44 2.90 8.00 -4.34
C PHE A 44 3.02 8.86 -5.61
N VAL A 45 2.77 8.26 -6.77
CA VAL A 45 2.64 8.89 -8.08
C VAL A 45 1.58 8.12 -8.86
N VAL A 46 1.06 8.69 -9.95
CA VAL A 46 0.07 8.02 -10.82
C VAL A 46 0.66 7.88 -12.24
N PRO A 47 0.73 6.65 -12.79
CA PRO A 47 0.40 5.37 -12.16
C PRO A 47 1.35 5.00 -10.99
N PRO A 48 0.95 4.10 -10.08
CA PRO A 48 1.80 3.63 -8.98
C PRO A 48 3.17 3.17 -9.45
N TYR A 49 4.16 3.45 -8.62
CA TYR A 49 5.55 3.17 -8.90
C TYR A 49 5.96 1.77 -8.41
N SER A 50 6.78 1.09 -9.21
CA SER A 50 7.44 -0.15 -8.80
C SER A 50 8.95 -0.02 -8.92
N PHE A 51 9.70 -0.50 -7.93
CA PHE A 51 11.16 -0.50 -7.88
C PHE A 51 11.69 -1.91 -8.08
N ASN A 52 12.56 -2.11 -9.08
CA ASN A 52 13.11 -3.41 -9.45
C ASN A 52 12.04 -4.49 -9.78
N VAL A 53 10.88 -4.06 -10.27
CA VAL A 53 9.79 -4.95 -10.67
C VAL A 53 9.14 -4.40 -11.94
N ASP A 54 9.00 -5.25 -12.96
CA ASP A 54 8.20 -4.93 -14.15
C ASP A 54 6.73 -5.26 -13.87
N PHE A 55 5.97 -4.24 -13.46
CA PHE A 55 4.55 -4.38 -13.15
C PHE A 55 3.75 -3.21 -13.69
N LYS A 56 2.69 -3.51 -14.45
CA LYS A 56 1.73 -2.54 -14.94
C LYS A 56 0.50 -2.48 -14.02
N PRO A 57 0.25 -1.36 -13.30
CA PRO A 57 -0.91 -1.23 -12.41
C PRO A 57 -2.25 -1.41 -13.14
N VAL A 58 -3.21 -2.05 -12.48
CA VAL A 58 -4.60 -2.15 -12.93
C VAL A 58 -5.26 -0.79 -12.77
N GLY A 59 -6.06 -0.34 -13.75
CA GLY A 59 -6.76 0.94 -13.67
C GLY A 59 -5.85 2.16 -13.41
N PHE A 60 -4.56 2.11 -13.80
CA PHE A 60 -3.56 3.12 -13.44
C PHE A 60 -3.39 3.33 -11.92
N GLY A 61 -3.64 2.29 -11.11
CA GLY A 61 -3.62 2.34 -9.65
C GLY A 61 -4.94 2.84 -9.03
N LEU A 62 -5.97 3.01 -9.83
CA LEU A 62 -7.27 3.52 -9.42
C LEU A 62 -8.37 2.59 -9.94
N PRO A 63 -8.40 1.31 -9.52
CA PRO A 63 -9.43 0.39 -9.98
C PRO A 63 -10.82 0.88 -9.56
N THR A 64 -11.79 0.78 -10.46
CA THR A 64 -13.12 1.41 -10.31
C THR A 64 -14.28 0.43 -10.25
N ASP A 65 -14.08 -0.82 -10.64
CA ASP A 65 -15.11 -1.85 -10.64
C ASP A 65 -14.61 -3.19 -10.10
N GLU A 66 -15.55 -4.11 -9.84
CA GLU A 66 -15.27 -5.43 -9.28
C GLU A 66 -14.29 -6.27 -10.12
N LYS A 67 -14.30 -6.08 -11.45
CA LYS A 67 -13.38 -6.77 -12.34
C LYS A 67 -11.96 -6.24 -12.14
N GLU A 68 -11.79 -4.93 -12.09
CA GLU A 68 -10.50 -4.29 -11.82
C GLU A 68 -10.00 -4.57 -10.40
N TRP A 69 -10.88 -4.53 -9.39
CA TRP A 69 -10.51 -4.90 -8.01
C TRP A 69 -10.05 -6.35 -7.91
N THR A 70 -10.74 -7.26 -8.61
CA THR A 70 -10.36 -8.68 -8.62
C THR A 70 -9.05 -8.86 -9.37
N GLU A 71 -8.88 -8.20 -10.50
CA GLU A 71 -7.65 -8.25 -11.28
C GLU A 71 -6.45 -7.71 -10.47
N GLU A 72 -6.61 -6.61 -9.73
CA GLU A 72 -5.54 -6.08 -8.87
C GLU A 72 -5.21 -7.06 -7.74
N LEU A 73 -6.23 -7.56 -7.03
CA LEU A 73 -6.04 -8.51 -5.93
C LEU A 73 -5.25 -9.74 -6.40
N GLU A 74 -5.62 -10.33 -7.53
CA GLU A 74 -4.95 -11.53 -8.05
C GLU A 74 -3.55 -11.22 -8.60
N ARG A 75 -3.38 -10.15 -9.38
CA ARG A 75 -2.09 -9.84 -10.01
C ARG A 75 -1.06 -9.37 -8.99
N VAL A 76 -1.42 -8.51 -8.06
CA VAL A 76 -0.50 -8.08 -6.99
C VAL A 76 -0.12 -9.28 -6.12
N THR A 77 -1.05 -10.18 -5.79
CA THR A 77 -0.74 -11.39 -5.01
C THR A 77 0.18 -12.34 -5.79
N ALA A 78 -0.13 -12.64 -7.05
CA ALA A 78 0.68 -13.53 -7.87
C ALA A 78 2.10 -13.00 -8.06
N THR A 79 2.24 -11.71 -8.37
CA THR A 79 3.55 -11.07 -8.47
C THR A 79 4.25 -11.06 -7.11
N THR A 80 3.55 -10.81 -6.00
CA THR A 80 4.16 -10.90 -4.65
C THR A 80 4.70 -12.30 -4.36
N LYS A 81 3.96 -13.37 -4.68
CA LYS A 81 4.42 -14.77 -4.55
C LYS A 81 5.68 -15.04 -5.39
N GLU A 82 5.67 -14.59 -6.65
CA GLU A 82 6.85 -14.70 -7.53
C GLU A 82 8.05 -13.94 -6.94
N LEU A 83 7.85 -12.71 -6.47
CA LEU A 83 8.93 -11.90 -5.94
C LEU A 83 9.51 -12.47 -4.64
N LEU A 84 8.66 -13.03 -3.77
CA LEU A 84 9.08 -13.72 -2.56
C LEU A 84 9.99 -14.93 -2.86
N SER A 85 9.75 -15.64 -3.96
CA SER A 85 10.60 -16.78 -4.35
C SER A 85 12.04 -16.41 -4.71
N GLY A 86 12.29 -15.12 -4.98
CA GLY A 86 13.63 -14.58 -5.16
C GLY A 86 14.38 -14.34 -3.86
N GLU A 87 13.74 -14.53 -2.70
CA GLU A 87 14.28 -14.28 -1.36
C GLU A 87 14.90 -12.88 -1.17
N PRO A 88 14.20 -11.78 -1.54
CA PRO A 88 14.71 -10.43 -1.35
C PRO A 88 14.94 -10.09 0.13
N ASP A 89 15.96 -9.27 0.40
CA ASP A 89 16.19 -8.69 1.72
C ASP A 89 14.95 -7.90 2.19
N VAL A 90 14.32 -7.16 1.27
CA VAL A 90 13.08 -6.40 1.53
C VAL A 90 12.13 -6.49 0.34
N LEU A 91 10.89 -6.89 0.59
CA LEU A 91 9.77 -6.80 -0.36
C LEU A 91 8.67 -5.92 0.23
N ILE A 92 8.25 -4.92 -0.55
CA ILE A 92 7.10 -4.06 -0.23
C ILE A 92 6.05 -4.28 -1.32
N SER A 93 4.83 -4.66 -0.95
CA SER A 93 3.72 -4.87 -1.87
C SER A 93 2.49 -4.11 -1.39
N VAL A 94 1.89 -3.31 -2.27
CA VAL A 94 0.75 -2.45 -1.92
C VAL A 94 -0.46 -2.79 -2.77
N TYR A 95 -1.59 -2.97 -2.09
CA TYR A 95 -2.91 -3.14 -2.67
C TYR A 95 -3.68 -1.83 -2.49
N THR A 96 -4.11 -1.22 -3.59
CA THR A 96 -4.87 0.03 -3.63
C THR A 96 -6.38 -0.19 -3.63
N LEU A 97 -6.83 -1.40 -3.96
CA LEU A 97 -8.26 -1.70 -4.17
C LEU A 97 -9.15 -1.44 -2.94
N LEU A 98 -8.67 -1.70 -1.72
CA LEU A 98 -9.55 -1.61 -0.53
C LEU A 98 -9.98 -0.16 -0.26
N ASP A 99 -9.09 0.82 -0.47
CA ASP A 99 -9.44 2.23 -0.40
C ASP A 99 -10.58 2.56 -1.39
N ARG A 100 -10.44 2.12 -2.65
CA ARG A 100 -11.47 2.34 -3.68
C ARG A 100 -12.81 1.72 -3.31
N ILE A 101 -12.78 0.48 -2.83
CA ILE A 101 -13.99 -0.22 -2.39
C ILE A 101 -14.64 0.51 -1.22
N GLN A 102 -13.86 1.04 -0.29
CA GLN A 102 -14.39 1.86 0.81
C GLN A 102 -15.03 3.15 0.28
N HIS A 103 -14.43 3.84 -0.69
CA HIS A 103 -15.03 5.05 -1.29
C HIS A 103 -16.43 4.76 -1.86
N PHE A 104 -16.58 3.68 -2.62
CA PHE A 104 -17.84 3.34 -3.29
C PHE A 104 -18.86 2.67 -2.36
N HIS A 105 -18.40 1.78 -1.47
CA HIS A 105 -19.24 0.84 -0.74
C HIS A 105 -19.26 1.04 0.78
N TRP A 106 -18.72 2.14 1.32
CA TRP A 106 -18.72 2.37 2.77
C TRP A 106 -20.10 2.12 3.42
N GLY A 107 -20.09 1.41 4.55
CA GLY A 107 -21.30 1.01 5.28
C GLY A 107 -22.07 -0.18 4.70
N GLU A 108 -21.62 -0.79 3.59
CA GLU A 108 -22.22 -1.99 3.02
C GLU A 108 -21.45 -3.25 3.44
N GLU A 109 -22.15 -4.39 3.53
CA GLU A 109 -21.52 -5.71 3.82
C GLU A 109 -20.43 -6.06 2.81
N TYR A 110 -20.53 -5.51 1.61
CA TYR A 110 -19.58 -5.65 0.52
C TYR A 110 -18.15 -5.26 0.91
N VAL A 111 -17.98 -4.25 1.77
CA VAL A 111 -16.64 -3.87 2.29
C VAL A 111 -16.04 -5.02 3.10
N VAL A 112 -16.83 -5.64 3.99
CA VAL A 112 -16.38 -6.76 4.83
C VAL A 112 -16.06 -7.99 3.99
N GLU A 113 -16.84 -8.26 2.93
CA GLU A 113 -16.56 -9.32 1.98
C GLU A 113 -15.17 -9.17 1.35
N TRP A 114 -14.80 -7.96 0.92
CA TRP A 114 -13.49 -7.70 0.32
C TRP A 114 -12.34 -7.76 1.32
N TYR A 115 -12.56 -7.36 2.57
CA TYR A 115 -11.58 -7.61 3.64
C TYR A 115 -11.33 -9.11 3.84
N ARG A 116 -12.36 -9.97 3.75
CA ARG A 116 -12.17 -11.43 3.82
C ARG A 116 -11.36 -11.95 2.64
N ARG A 117 -11.64 -11.45 1.42
CA ARG A 117 -10.85 -11.83 0.23
C ARG A 117 -9.38 -11.41 0.34
N MET A 118 -9.11 -10.23 0.91
CA MET A 118 -7.75 -9.79 1.21
C MET A 118 -7.08 -10.68 2.26
N ASP A 119 -7.80 -11.00 3.34
CA ASP A 119 -7.31 -11.89 4.40
C ASP A 119 -6.94 -13.28 3.85
N ASP A 120 -7.77 -13.84 2.96
CA ASP A 120 -7.48 -15.10 2.27
C ASP A 120 -6.16 -14.99 1.46
N LYS A 121 -5.94 -13.88 0.73
CA LYS A 121 -4.70 -13.65 -0.04
C LYS A 121 -3.48 -13.43 0.84
N ILE A 122 -3.63 -12.76 1.98
CA ILE A 122 -2.57 -12.65 2.99
C ILE A 122 -2.24 -14.03 3.55
N GLY A 123 -3.25 -14.85 3.83
CA GLY A 123 -3.10 -16.24 4.24
C GLY A 123 -2.35 -17.07 3.20
N GLU A 124 -2.72 -16.95 1.92
CA GLU A 124 -1.99 -17.55 0.80
C GLU A 124 -0.51 -17.14 0.79
N LEU A 125 -0.21 -15.85 0.95
CA LEU A 125 1.18 -15.35 0.98
C LEU A 125 1.96 -15.90 2.17
N ILE A 126 1.36 -16.01 3.34
CA ILE A 126 2.04 -16.44 4.57
C ILE A 126 2.19 -17.97 4.62
N PHE A 127 1.10 -18.69 4.39
CA PHE A 127 1.02 -20.12 4.64
C PHE A 127 1.48 -20.96 3.44
N ASP A 128 1.10 -20.61 2.21
CA ASP A 128 1.50 -21.40 1.02
C ASP A 128 2.99 -21.29 0.75
N THR A 129 3.58 -20.12 1.01
CA THR A 129 5.02 -19.89 0.80
C THR A 129 5.86 -20.32 2.01
N GLY A 130 5.23 -20.58 3.15
CA GLY A 130 5.93 -20.80 4.42
C GLY A 130 6.72 -19.58 4.89
N PHE A 131 6.35 -18.36 4.49
CA PHE A 131 7.09 -17.13 4.74
C PHE A 131 7.51 -16.99 6.21
N LEU A 132 6.59 -17.24 7.14
CA LEU A 132 6.86 -17.13 8.58
C LEU A 132 7.46 -18.39 9.22
N GLY A 133 7.77 -19.43 8.45
CA GLY A 133 8.47 -20.63 8.93
C GLY A 133 9.97 -20.42 9.17
N GLY A 134 10.56 -19.38 8.56
CA GLY A 134 11.94 -18.96 8.75
C GLY A 134 12.10 -17.80 9.75
N ASN A 135 13.22 -17.08 9.67
CA ASN A 135 13.48 -15.87 10.47
C ASN A 135 12.98 -14.58 9.78
N ASN A 136 11.93 -14.71 8.97
CA ASN A 136 11.34 -13.58 8.24
C ASN A 136 10.47 -12.74 9.17
N ARG A 137 10.25 -11.50 8.74
CA ARG A 137 9.51 -10.48 9.48
C ARG A 137 8.41 -9.92 8.59
N LEU A 138 7.30 -9.56 9.20
CA LEU A 138 6.13 -9.02 8.50
C LEU A 138 5.70 -7.72 9.14
N ILE A 139 5.46 -6.71 8.30
CA ILE A 139 4.72 -5.50 8.64
C ILE A 139 3.53 -5.45 7.67
N LEU A 140 2.32 -5.62 8.20
CA LEU A 140 1.08 -5.36 7.48
C LEU A 140 0.50 -4.04 7.99
N ILE A 141 0.36 -3.05 7.11
CA ILE A 141 -0.02 -1.70 7.48
C ILE A 141 -0.92 -1.07 6.42
N SER A 142 -1.79 -0.17 6.85
CA SER A 142 -2.51 0.77 5.98
C SER A 142 -1.96 2.18 6.21
N ASP A 143 -2.02 3.04 5.21
CA ASP A 143 -1.66 4.46 5.33
C ASP A 143 -2.71 5.28 6.08
N HIS A 144 -3.98 4.90 5.96
CA HIS A 144 -5.10 5.44 6.71
C HIS A 144 -6.21 4.40 6.94
N GLY A 145 -7.26 4.79 7.66
CA GLY A 145 -8.53 4.07 7.75
C GLY A 145 -9.66 4.78 7.01
N PHE A 146 -10.90 4.43 7.33
CA PHE A 146 -12.10 5.03 6.74
C PHE A 146 -13.22 5.09 7.78
N CYS A 147 -14.12 6.07 7.65
CA CYS A 147 -15.21 6.33 8.59
C CYS A 147 -16.42 6.94 7.89
N SER A 148 -17.54 7.11 8.59
CA SER A 148 -18.72 7.77 8.01
C SER A 148 -18.52 9.28 7.94
N PHE A 149 -19.22 9.96 7.03
CA PHE A 149 -19.17 11.42 6.99
C PHE A 149 -19.57 12.03 8.34
N GLY A 150 -18.82 13.04 8.78
CA GLY A 150 -18.98 13.69 10.09
C GLY A 150 -18.14 13.07 11.22
N GLU A 151 -17.55 11.89 11.00
CA GLU A 151 -16.64 11.24 11.96
C GLU A 151 -15.17 11.60 11.68
N ALA A 152 -14.83 11.90 10.43
CA ALA A 152 -13.49 12.32 10.04
C ALA A 152 -13.14 13.69 10.65
N LYS A 153 -11.90 13.82 11.12
CA LYS A 153 -11.33 15.09 11.62
C LYS A 153 -11.23 16.15 10.52
N ILE A 154 -10.95 15.72 9.29
CA ILE A 154 -10.85 16.56 8.10
C ILE A 154 -11.63 15.85 7.00
N GLN A 155 -12.50 16.59 6.32
CA GLN A 155 -13.18 16.07 5.15
C GLN A 155 -12.22 16.11 3.95
N THR A 156 -11.97 14.97 3.31
CA THR A 156 -11.06 14.85 2.17
C THR A 156 -11.75 14.38 0.90
N LEU A 157 -12.93 13.77 1.01
CA LEU A 157 -13.76 13.37 -0.12
C LEU A 157 -14.99 14.28 -0.28
N PRO A 158 -15.45 14.53 -1.52
CA PRO A 158 -16.71 15.22 -1.74
C PRO A 158 -17.89 14.31 -1.38
N GLU A 159 -18.94 14.85 -0.76
CA GLU A 159 -20.16 14.08 -0.51
C GLU A 159 -20.90 13.66 -1.79
N LEU A 160 -20.77 14.46 -2.85
CA LEU A 160 -21.46 14.26 -4.13
C LEU A 160 -20.44 14.18 -5.26
N THR A 161 -20.60 13.16 -6.09
CA THR A 161 -19.87 12.98 -7.35
C THR A 161 -20.86 12.88 -8.50
N GLU A 162 -20.36 12.85 -9.74
CA GLU A 162 -21.20 12.58 -10.93
C GLU A 162 -21.86 11.19 -10.89
N TYR A 163 -21.32 10.26 -10.09
CA TYR A 163 -21.80 8.88 -9.95
C TYR A 163 -22.73 8.65 -8.74
N GLY A 164 -22.92 9.67 -7.89
CA GLY A 164 -23.82 9.59 -6.74
C GLY A 164 -23.23 10.16 -5.46
N ARG A 165 -23.91 9.87 -4.34
CA ARG A 165 -23.52 10.31 -3.01
C ARG A 165 -22.58 9.30 -2.37
N LEU A 166 -21.40 9.76 -1.93
CA LEU A 166 -20.50 8.94 -1.12
C LEU A 166 -21.04 8.84 0.32
N LYS A 167 -20.61 7.81 1.07
CA LYS A 167 -21.13 7.51 2.41
C LYS A 167 -20.11 7.74 3.53
N GLY A 168 -18.84 7.94 3.19
CA GLY A 168 -17.76 8.03 4.16
C GLY A 168 -16.56 8.82 3.66
N ASP A 169 -15.58 8.94 4.53
CA ASP A 169 -14.34 9.67 4.31
C ASP A 169 -13.16 8.96 5.00
N HIS A 170 -11.93 9.37 4.67
CA HIS A 170 -10.72 8.83 5.28
C HIS A 170 -10.66 9.12 6.78
N HIS A 171 -10.08 8.20 7.54
CA HIS A 171 -9.86 8.33 8.98
C HIS A 171 -8.36 8.18 9.32
N GLU A 172 -7.85 8.93 10.30
CA GLU A 172 -6.42 8.93 10.64
C GLU A 172 -5.94 7.63 11.31
N HIS A 173 -6.86 6.81 11.80
CA HIS A 173 -6.54 5.51 12.39
C HIS A 173 -6.37 4.44 11.31
N ALA A 174 -5.14 3.98 11.12
CA ALA A 174 -4.81 2.85 10.27
C ALA A 174 -4.64 1.55 11.07
N VAL A 175 -4.63 0.42 10.35
CA VAL A 175 -4.22 -0.88 10.90
C VAL A 175 -2.71 -1.03 10.84
N VAL A 176 -2.11 -1.62 11.88
CA VAL A 176 -0.71 -2.05 11.91
C VAL A 176 -0.66 -3.41 12.60
N ILE A 177 -0.08 -4.40 11.93
CA ILE A 177 0.17 -5.74 12.46
C ILE A 177 1.62 -6.09 12.14
N THR A 178 2.36 -6.54 13.16
CA THR A 178 3.77 -6.90 13.03
C THR A 178 4.02 -8.32 13.50
N VAL A 179 4.87 -9.07 12.79
CA VAL A 179 5.34 -10.40 13.20
C VAL A 179 6.86 -10.43 13.13
N ASN A 180 7.50 -10.86 14.23
CA ASN A 180 8.96 -10.93 14.39
C ASN A 180 9.71 -9.59 14.20
N VAL A 181 9.01 -8.45 14.32
CA VAL A 181 9.61 -7.11 14.26
C VAL A 181 9.82 -6.60 15.68
N ALA A 182 11.03 -6.19 16.03
CA ALA A 182 11.33 -5.69 17.38
C ALA A 182 10.93 -4.22 17.56
N HIS A 183 10.98 -3.44 16.47
CA HIS A 183 10.67 -2.02 16.48
C HIS A 183 9.16 -1.76 16.58
N GLU A 184 8.74 -0.92 17.53
CA GLU A 184 7.34 -0.53 17.70
C GLU A 184 6.95 0.56 16.70
N ILE A 185 5.90 0.34 15.91
CA ILE A 185 5.45 1.28 14.87
C ILE A 185 4.31 2.14 15.43
N LYS A 186 4.58 3.43 15.69
CA LYS A 186 3.59 4.40 16.19
C LYS A 186 3.21 5.46 15.15
N ARG A 187 4.10 5.71 14.20
CA ARG A 187 3.97 6.70 13.13
C ARG A 187 4.55 6.13 11.84
N PRO A 188 4.17 6.67 10.66
CA PRO A 188 4.67 6.18 9.38
C PRO A 188 6.21 6.12 9.27
N GLN A 189 6.93 7.08 9.86
CA GLN A 189 8.40 7.10 9.85
C GLN A 189 9.02 5.91 10.59
N ASP A 190 8.33 5.33 11.56
CA ASP A 190 8.85 4.20 12.34
C ASP A 190 8.95 2.94 11.47
N VAL A 191 8.16 2.83 10.38
CA VAL A 191 8.33 1.77 9.36
C VAL A 191 9.70 1.88 8.68
N PHE A 192 10.11 3.09 8.32
CA PHE A 192 11.40 3.35 7.70
C PHE A 192 12.54 2.92 8.63
N PHE A 193 12.51 3.37 9.88
CA PHE A 193 13.56 3.04 10.85
C PHE A 193 13.56 1.55 11.22
N SER A 194 12.39 0.93 11.34
CA SER A 194 12.27 -0.52 11.54
C SER A 194 12.97 -1.31 10.43
N ILE A 195 12.75 -0.97 9.15
CA ILE A 195 13.41 -1.65 8.03
C ILE A 195 14.93 -1.44 8.08
N ILE A 196 15.40 -0.22 8.36
CA ILE A 196 16.83 0.08 8.45
C ILE A 196 17.49 -0.73 9.58
N ASP A 197 16.90 -0.73 10.77
CA ASP A 197 17.42 -1.43 11.95
C ASP A 197 17.47 -2.95 11.73
N GLU A 198 16.41 -3.54 11.18
CA GLU A 198 16.31 -5.00 10.99
C GLU A 198 17.22 -5.52 9.87
N ILE A 199 17.53 -4.69 8.86
CA ILE A 199 18.42 -5.03 7.75
C ILE A 199 19.90 -4.70 8.08
N GLY A 200 20.13 -3.81 9.05
CA GLY A 200 21.46 -3.45 9.55
C GLY A 200 22.25 -2.55 8.58
N VAL A 201 21.61 -1.50 8.07
CA VAL A 201 22.20 -0.53 7.11
C VAL A 201 22.30 0.88 7.67
#